data_AF-A0AAN9C2W5-F1
#
_entry.id   AF-A0AAN9C2W5-F1
#
_cell.length_a   1.000
_cell.length_b   1.000
_cell.length_c   1.000
_cell.angle_alpha   90.00
_cell.angle_beta   90.00
_cell.angle_gamma   90.00
#
_symmetry.space_group_name_H-M   'P 1'
#
loop_
_entity.id
_entity.type
_entity.pdbx_description
1 polymer ?
#
loop_
_entity_poly.entity_id
_entity_poly.type
_entity_poly.pdbx_seq_one_letter_code
_entity_poly.pdbx_strand_id
1 'polypeptide(L)'
;MEGAPPADGVVTFVTVLNKKDWIETPCSSDSDCPEKNAMCYYDKCLCDIGFIYSVGRKACVSTCALSDLQTSYIKYPEGGLAGYNMYQVQANAEECKSICTNDTQCMNFEITSVPVTKLTYCNFHYVPLSTTTVDIDKDWDFYAKTCA
;
A
#
# COMPACT_ATOMS: atom_id res chain seq x y z
N MET A 1 49.39 1.20 22.30
CA MET A 1 48.21 1.17 23.18
C MET A 1 47.01 1.25 22.27
N GLU A 2 46.62 0.09 21.75
CA GLU A 2 45.51 -0.07 20.81
C GLU A 2 44.23 -0.15 21.64
N GLY A 3 43.31 0.79 21.41
CA GLY A 3 41.99 0.77 22.03
C GLY A 3 41.14 -0.29 21.34
N ALA A 4 40.73 -1.29 22.10
CA ALA A 4 39.78 -2.29 21.64
C ALA A 4 38.46 -1.61 21.22
N PRO A 5 37.85 -1.99 20.08
CA PRO A 5 36.50 -1.56 19.75
C PRO A 5 35.49 -2.16 20.74
N PRO A 6 34.44 -1.43 21.13
CA PRO A 6 33.42 -1.95 22.02
C PRO A 6 32.69 -3.12 21.36
N ALA A 7 32.46 -4.16 22.17
CA ALA A 7 31.88 -5.44 21.80
C ALA A 7 30.54 -5.30 21.07
N ASP A 8 30.39 -6.15 20.05
CA ASP A 8 29.18 -6.44 19.31
C ASP A 8 27.94 -6.41 20.21
N GLY A 9 27.09 -5.41 19.98
CA GLY A 9 25.74 -5.39 20.48
C GLY A 9 25.00 -6.56 19.87
N VAL A 10 24.91 -7.65 20.62
CA VAL A 10 24.06 -8.81 20.32
C VAL A 10 22.66 -8.27 20.06
N VAL A 11 22.28 -8.19 18.78
CA VAL A 11 20.90 -7.98 18.35
C VAL A 11 20.14 -9.18 18.88
N THR A 12 19.52 -8.98 20.03
CA THR A 12 18.73 -10.01 20.69
C THR A 12 17.48 -10.15 19.82
N PHE A 13 17.46 -11.16 18.95
CA PHE A 13 16.23 -11.60 18.29
C PHE A 13 15.33 -12.21 19.37
N VAL A 14 14.70 -11.35 20.16
CA VAL A 14 13.58 -11.76 21.00
C VAL A 14 12.46 -12.09 20.03
N THR A 15 12.23 -13.37 19.81
CA THR A 15 10.97 -13.89 19.30
C THR A 15 9.87 -13.57 20.30
N VAL A 16 9.36 -12.33 20.23
CA VAL A 16 7.96 -12.08 20.55
C VAL A 16 7.23 -12.30 19.23
N LEU A 17 6.41 -13.35 19.15
CA LEU A 17 5.31 -13.39 18.19
C LEU A 17 4.39 -12.22 18.53
N ASN A 18 4.72 -11.02 18.05
CA ASN A 18 3.82 -9.90 18.08
C ASN A 18 2.76 -10.20 17.02
N LYS A 19 1.60 -10.63 17.50
CA LYS A 19 0.34 -10.81 16.79
C LYS A 19 -0.20 -9.48 16.20
N LYS A 20 0.69 -8.58 15.76
CA LYS A 20 0.52 -7.13 15.90
C LYS A 20 0.61 -6.33 14.61
N ASP A 21 0.78 -6.93 13.44
CA ASP A 21 0.36 -6.34 12.16
C ASP A 21 -0.18 -7.50 11.32
N TRP A 22 -1.51 -7.54 11.16
CA TRP A 22 -2.22 -8.55 10.38
C TRP A 22 -2.20 -8.23 8.88
N ILE A 23 -1.87 -6.99 8.54
CA ILE A 23 -1.77 -6.55 7.15
C ILE A 23 -0.67 -7.35 6.45
N GLU A 24 -0.95 -7.79 5.23
CA GLU A 24 -0.10 -8.67 4.42
C GLU A 24 0.20 -10.07 5.00
N THR A 25 -0.50 -10.51 6.06
CA THR A 25 -0.35 -11.90 6.50
C THR A 25 -0.98 -12.88 5.51
N PRO A 26 -0.44 -14.10 5.35
CA PRO A 26 -0.99 -15.09 4.44
C PRO A 26 -2.45 -15.46 4.75
N CYS A 27 -3.26 -15.66 3.70
CA CYS A 27 -4.65 -16.12 3.79
C CYS A 27 -5.03 -17.00 2.59
N SER A 28 -6.09 -17.78 2.74
CA SER A 28 -6.74 -18.53 1.65
C SER A 28 -8.19 -18.09 1.44
N SER A 29 -8.77 -17.40 2.41
CA SER A 29 -10.13 -16.85 2.38
C SER A 29 -10.23 -15.63 3.29
N ASP A 30 -11.25 -14.79 3.08
CA ASP A 30 -11.48 -13.60 3.91
C ASP A 30 -11.59 -13.91 5.41
N SER A 31 -12.06 -15.12 5.75
CA SER A 31 -12.20 -15.56 7.14
C SER A 31 -10.87 -15.77 7.88
N ASP A 32 -9.76 -15.88 7.15
CA ASP A 32 -8.42 -15.95 7.74
C ASP A 32 -7.92 -14.59 8.23
N CYS A 33 -8.53 -13.49 7.75
CA CYS A 33 -8.12 -12.14 8.08
C CYS A 33 -8.81 -11.67 9.37
N PRO A 34 -8.05 -11.33 10.42
CA PRO A 34 -8.61 -11.12 11.75
C PRO A 34 -9.31 -9.77 11.93
N GLU A 35 -9.09 -8.81 11.01
CA GLU A 35 -9.60 -7.45 11.12
C GLU A 35 -10.94 -7.27 10.41
N LYS A 36 -11.78 -6.38 10.96
CA LYS A 36 -13.04 -6.04 10.32
C LYS A 36 -12.77 -5.25 9.05
N ASN A 37 -13.53 -5.57 7.99
CA ASN A 37 -13.34 -4.99 6.66
C ASN A 37 -11.94 -5.29 6.10
N ALA A 38 -11.37 -6.42 6.47
CA ALA A 38 -10.24 -7.01 5.77
C ALA A 38 -10.75 -8.09 4.81
N MET A 39 -10.00 -8.30 3.72
CA MET A 39 -10.26 -9.33 2.74
C MET A 39 -8.97 -10.09 2.44
N CYS A 40 -9.10 -11.31 1.94
CA CYS A 40 -8.00 -12.07 1.40
C CYS A 40 -7.81 -11.70 -0.08
N TYR A 41 -6.81 -10.87 -0.35
CA TYR A 41 -6.48 -10.39 -1.68
C TYR A 41 -5.29 -11.16 -2.24
N TYR A 42 -5.53 -11.99 -3.27
CA TYR A 42 -4.66 -13.06 -3.81
C TYR A 42 -4.24 -14.12 -2.78
N ASP A 43 -3.45 -13.73 -1.79
CA ASP A 43 -2.88 -14.59 -0.76
C ASP A 43 -2.55 -13.82 0.53
N LYS A 44 -2.95 -12.55 0.61
CA LYS A 44 -2.61 -11.63 1.69
C LYS A 44 -3.85 -10.96 2.26
N CYS A 45 -3.88 -10.81 3.58
CA CYS A 45 -4.87 -9.99 4.24
C CYS A 45 -4.61 -8.51 3.99
N LEU A 46 -5.51 -7.86 3.26
CA LEU A 46 -5.51 -6.42 3.02
C LEU A 46 -6.80 -5.81 3.57
N CYS A 47 -6.87 -4.48 3.66
CA CYS A 47 -8.17 -3.84 3.82
C CYS A 47 -9.03 -4.10 2.58
N ASP A 48 -10.30 -4.41 2.82
CA ASP A 48 -11.31 -4.53 1.79
C ASP A 48 -11.37 -3.24 0.96
N ILE A 49 -11.68 -3.39 -0.33
CA ILE A 49 -11.74 -2.27 -1.25
C ILE A 49 -12.80 -1.29 -0.74
N GLY A 50 -12.39 -0.03 -0.56
CA GLY A 50 -13.22 0.99 0.10
C GLY A 50 -12.75 1.37 1.50
N PHE A 51 -11.80 0.65 2.08
CA PHE A 51 -11.21 0.96 3.38
C PHE A 51 -9.72 1.27 3.26
N ILE A 52 -9.23 2.10 4.18
CA ILE A 52 -7.84 2.57 4.24
C ILE A 52 -7.19 1.94 5.47
N TYR A 53 -5.98 1.41 5.32
CA TYR A 53 -5.23 0.91 6.46
C TYR A 53 -4.71 2.07 7.31
N SER A 54 -5.14 2.17 8.57
CA SER A 54 -4.56 3.09 9.56
C SER A 54 -3.45 2.39 10.32
N VAL A 55 -2.23 2.91 10.21
CA VAL A 55 -1.03 2.33 10.84
C VAL A 55 -1.09 2.45 12.35
N GLY A 56 -1.54 3.58 12.89
CA GLY A 56 -1.66 3.79 14.34
C GLY A 56 -2.75 2.93 14.97
N ARG A 57 -3.88 2.73 14.26
CA ARG A 57 -4.99 1.88 14.74
C ARG A 57 -4.82 0.41 14.42
N LYS A 58 -3.95 0.07 13.46
CA LYS A 58 -3.77 -1.28 12.92
C LYS A 58 -5.10 -1.88 12.44
N ALA A 59 -5.92 -1.05 11.78
CA ALA A 59 -7.29 -1.37 11.42
C ALA A 59 -7.70 -0.70 10.11
N CYS A 60 -8.76 -1.20 9.50
CA CYS A 60 -9.34 -0.64 8.27
C CYS A 60 -10.37 0.45 8.61
N VAL A 61 -10.11 1.68 8.17
CA VAL A 61 -10.97 2.85 8.39
C VAL A 61 -11.64 3.30 7.10
N SER A 62 -12.87 3.80 7.20
CA SER A 62 -13.64 4.27 6.03
C SER A 62 -13.27 5.68 5.56
N THR A 63 -12.53 6.43 6.39
CA THR A 63 -12.14 7.82 6.11
C THR A 63 -10.74 8.09 6.64
N CYS A 64 -9.98 8.93 5.92
CA CYS A 64 -8.69 9.46 6.32
C CYS A 64 -8.62 10.91 5.87
N ALA A 65 -8.23 11.83 6.75
CA ALA A 65 -8.03 13.22 6.35
C ALA A 65 -6.76 13.33 5.48
N LEU A 66 -6.73 14.27 4.53
CA LEU A 66 -5.54 14.49 3.70
C LEU A 66 -4.28 14.78 4.54
N SER A 67 -4.45 15.44 5.69
CA SER A 67 -3.37 15.71 6.65
C SER A 67 -2.84 14.48 7.36
N ASP A 68 -3.61 13.40 7.39
CA ASP A 68 -3.29 12.15 8.09
C ASP A 68 -2.81 11.05 7.11
N LEU A 69 -2.81 11.33 5.81
CA LEU A 69 -2.24 10.43 4.81
C LEU A 69 -0.73 10.31 5.03
N GLN A 70 -0.26 9.08 5.11
CA GLN A 70 1.17 8.80 5.23
C GLN A 70 1.83 8.65 3.86
N THR A 71 3.16 8.54 3.89
CA THR A 71 4.00 8.26 2.73
C THR A 71 4.23 6.76 2.52
N SER A 72 3.53 5.90 3.26
CA SER A 72 3.55 4.45 3.10
C SER A 72 2.33 3.98 2.32
N TYR A 73 2.46 2.83 1.64
CA TYR A 73 1.48 2.35 0.68
C TYR A 73 1.13 0.88 0.93
N ILE A 74 -0.14 0.53 0.73
CA ILE A 74 -0.58 -0.85 0.52
C ILE A 74 -0.69 -1.10 -0.98
N LYS A 75 -0.07 -2.19 -1.44
CA LYS A 75 -0.14 -2.64 -2.83
C LYS A 75 -1.29 -3.62 -2.98
N TYR A 76 -2.13 -3.39 -3.99
CA TYR A 76 -3.14 -4.32 -4.49
C TYR A 76 -2.69 -4.78 -5.88
N PRO A 77 -2.04 -5.97 -5.97
CA PRO A 77 -1.61 -6.54 -7.25
C PRO A 77 -2.75 -6.63 -8.25
N GLU A 78 -2.45 -6.40 -9.53
CA GLU A 78 -3.42 -6.47 -10.62
C GLU A 78 -4.62 -5.53 -10.44
N GLY A 79 -4.55 -4.56 -9.52
CA GLY A 79 -5.64 -3.61 -9.26
C GLY A 79 -5.44 -2.27 -9.97
N GLY A 80 -6.54 -1.56 -10.24
CA GLY A 80 -6.54 -0.13 -10.59
C GLY A 80 -7.92 0.51 -10.46
N LEU A 81 -7.96 1.84 -10.37
CA LEU A 81 -9.17 2.66 -10.29
C LEU A 81 -9.50 3.26 -11.66
N ALA A 82 -9.80 2.39 -12.63
CA ALA A 82 -10.01 2.81 -14.01
C ALA A 82 -11.06 3.93 -14.11
N GLY A 83 -10.71 5.01 -14.80
CA GLY A 83 -11.62 6.14 -15.04
C GLY A 83 -11.62 7.21 -13.95
N TYR A 84 -10.87 7.04 -12.86
CA TYR A 84 -10.64 8.08 -11.84
C TYR A 84 -9.27 8.76 -11.98
N ASN A 85 -8.67 8.67 -13.15
CA ASN A 85 -7.30 9.11 -13.41
C ASN A 85 -7.31 10.63 -13.54
N MET A 86 -6.68 11.33 -12.60
CA MET A 86 -6.58 12.79 -12.64
C MET A 86 -5.58 13.22 -13.71
N TYR A 87 -4.42 12.56 -13.72
CA TYR A 87 -3.38 12.74 -14.72
C TYR A 87 -2.48 11.51 -14.78
N GLN A 88 -1.73 11.40 -15.88
CA GLN A 88 -0.84 10.28 -16.16
C GLN A 88 0.59 10.78 -16.42
N VAL A 89 1.59 10.05 -15.91
CA VAL A 89 3.01 10.31 -16.14
C VAL A 89 3.71 9.01 -16.52
N GLN A 90 4.56 9.04 -17.54
CA GLN A 90 5.47 7.93 -17.82
C GLN A 90 6.66 8.01 -16.85
N ALA A 91 6.77 7.05 -15.94
CA ALA A 91 7.85 6.97 -14.96
C ALA A 91 8.02 5.54 -14.46
N ASN A 92 9.14 5.24 -13.80
CA ASN A 92 9.31 3.95 -13.14
C ASN A 92 8.55 3.88 -11.81
N ALA A 93 8.47 2.69 -11.21
CA ALA A 93 7.66 2.47 -10.01
C ALA A 93 8.10 3.29 -8.78
N GLU A 94 9.41 3.54 -8.63
CA GLU A 94 9.93 4.36 -7.53
C GLU A 94 9.62 5.84 -7.76
N GLU A 95 9.73 6.31 -9.00
CA GLU A 95 9.34 7.66 -9.39
C GLU A 95 7.84 7.90 -9.18
N CYS A 96 6.96 6.94 -9.52
CA CYS A 96 5.53 7.05 -9.24
C CYS A 96 5.25 7.29 -7.75
N LYS A 97 5.90 6.51 -6.86
CA LYS A 97 5.79 6.68 -5.41
C LYS A 97 6.27 8.07 -4.97
N SER A 98 7.41 8.51 -5.50
CA SER A 98 7.97 9.83 -5.18
C SER A 98 7.04 10.98 -5.61
N ILE A 99 6.49 10.91 -6.82
CA ILE A 99 5.55 11.92 -7.34
C ILE A 99 4.31 12.01 -6.44
N CYS A 100 3.66 10.87 -6.14
CA CYS A 100 2.48 10.86 -5.27
C CYS A 100 2.80 11.28 -3.83
N THR A 101 3.99 10.96 -3.32
CA THR A 101 4.40 11.34 -1.96
C THR A 101 4.58 12.85 -1.83
N ASN A 102 5.13 13.50 -2.86
CA ASN A 102 5.36 14.94 -2.88
C ASN A 102 4.11 15.77 -3.24
N ASP A 103 3.07 15.11 -3.73
CA ASP A 103 1.77 15.73 -4.00
C ASP A 103 0.82 15.53 -2.81
N THR A 104 0.50 16.63 -2.13
CA THR A 104 -0.41 16.66 -0.98
C THR A 104 -1.86 16.29 -1.32
N GLN A 105 -2.24 16.33 -2.60
CA GLN A 105 -3.58 15.92 -3.05
C GLN A 105 -3.62 14.47 -3.53
N CYS A 106 -2.46 13.87 -3.83
CA CYS A 106 -2.40 12.49 -4.25
C CYS A 106 -2.80 11.57 -3.10
N MET A 107 -3.90 10.84 -3.27
CA MET A 107 -4.36 9.85 -2.30
C MET A 107 -3.85 8.46 -2.68
N ASN A 108 -3.96 8.11 -3.95
CA ASN A 108 -3.62 6.78 -4.47
C ASN A 108 -3.03 6.92 -5.88
N PHE A 109 -2.40 5.86 -6.39
CA PHE A 109 -2.02 5.77 -7.79
C PHE A 109 -2.03 4.32 -8.28
N GLU A 110 -2.27 4.11 -9.57
CA GLU A 110 -2.00 2.83 -10.21
C GLU A 110 -0.79 2.92 -11.15
N ILE A 111 -0.03 1.83 -11.22
CA ILE A 111 1.02 1.64 -12.20
C ILE A 111 0.45 0.74 -13.28
N THR A 112 0.47 1.20 -14.53
CA THR A 112 0.14 0.37 -15.69
C THR A 112 1.41 0.08 -16.50
N SER A 113 1.63 -1.20 -16.78
CA SER A 113 2.72 -1.66 -17.64
C SER A 113 2.16 -1.95 -19.03
N VAL A 114 2.83 -1.46 -20.08
CA VAL A 114 2.45 -1.74 -21.46
C VAL A 114 3.39 -2.81 -22.01
N PRO A 115 2.96 -4.07 -22.17
CA PRO A 115 3.87 -5.17 -22.50
C PRO A 115 4.59 -4.98 -23.84
N VAL A 116 3.93 -4.38 -24.82
CA VAL A 116 4.46 -4.19 -26.18
C VAL A 116 5.60 -3.18 -26.20
N THR A 117 5.43 -2.04 -25.52
CA THR A 117 6.40 -0.95 -25.52
C THR A 117 7.37 -1.02 -24.33
N LYS A 118 7.08 -1.89 -23.35
CA LYS A 118 7.78 -1.99 -22.06
C LYS A 118 7.81 -0.67 -21.30
N LEU A 119 6.82 0.18 -21.53
CA LEU A 119 6.67 1.44 -20.83
C LEU A 119 5.82 1.25 -19.57
N THR A 120 6.08 2.09 -18.58
CA THR A 120 5.36 2.13 -17.33
C THR A 120 4.76 3.52 -17.17
N TYR A 121 3.49 3.57 -16.78
CA TYR A 121 2.76 4.79 -16.53
C TYR A 121 2.21 4.79 -15.11
N CYS A 122 2.33 5.92 -14.43
CA CYS A 122 1.64 6.21 -13.19
C CYS A 122 0.34 6.94 -13.53
N ASN A 123 -0.78 6.48 -13.00
CA ASN A 123 -2.03 7.22 -13.03
C ASN A 123 -2.37 7.61 -11.59
N PHE A 124 -2.52 8.91 -11.35
CA PHE A 124 -2.70 9.44 -9.99
C PHE A 124 -4.18 9.74 -9.71
N HIS A 125 -4.59 9.52 -8.47
CA HIS A 125 -5.97 9.66 -8.02
C HIS A 125 -6.06 10.55 -6.78
N TYR A 126 -6.96 11.52 -6.84
CA TYR A 126 -7.31 12.43 -5.73
C TYR A 126 -8.64 12.05 -5.08
N VAL A 127 -9.04 10.79 -5.26
CA VAL A 127 -10.30 10.25 -4.75
C VAL A 127 -10.03 9.24 -3.64
N PRO A 128 -10.84 9.24 -2.57
CA PRO A 128 -10.71 8.27 -1.50
C PRO A 128 -11.12 6.88 -2.01
N LEU A 129 -10.47 5.85 -1.47
CA LEU A 129 -10.80 4.46 -1.78
C LEU A 129 -12.29 4.13 -1.53
N SER A 130 -12.89 4.75 -0.51
CA SER A 130 -14.29 4.53 -0.12
C SER A 130 -15.34 4.90 -1.16
N THR A 131 -14.95 5.63 -2.21
CA THR A 131 -15.85 6.04 -3.30
C THR A 131 -15.54 5.35 -4.63
N THR A 132 -14.69 4.33 -4.64
CA THR A 132 -14.15 3.77 -5.89
C THR A 132 -14.24 2.25 -5.93
N THR A 133 -14.36 1.70 -7.14
CA THR A 133 -14.21 0.26 -7.41
C THR A 133 -12.79 0.00 -7.92
N VAL A 134 -12.20 -1.12 -7.51
CA VAL A 134 -10.94 -1.60 -8.07
C VAL A 134 -11.24 -2.58 -9.19
N ASP A 135 -10.77 -2.26 -10.39
CA ASP A 135 -10.76 -3.15 -11.54
C ASP A 135 -9.53 -4.04 -11.50
N ILE A 136 -9.66 -5.25 -12.03
CA ILE A 136 -8.59 -6.25 -12.06
C ILE A 136 -8.01 -6.37 -13.47
N ASP A 137 -6.72 -6.09 -13.62
CA ASP A 137 -5.92 -6.27 -14.83
C ASP A 137 -4.49 -6.69 -14.47
N LYS A 138 -4.02 -7.79 -15.06
CA LYS A 138 -2.70 -8.38 -14.79
C LYS A 138 -1.51 -7.45 -15.05
N ASP A 139 -1.71 -6.40 -15.85
CA ASP A 139 -0.67 -5.45 -16.22
C ASP A 139 -0.67 -4.22 -15.28
N TRP A 140 -1.51 -4.22 -14.24
CA TRP A 140 -1.71 -3.12 -13.32
C TRP A 140 -1.22 -3.45 -11.91
N ASP A 141 -0.89 -2.43 -11.14
CA ASP A 141 -0.64 -2.52 -9.71
C ASP A 141 -1.14 -1.25 -9.04
N PHE A 142 -2.10 -1.39 -8.11
CA PHE A 142 -2.67 -0.25 -7.40
C PHE A 142 -1.98 -0.03 -6.05
N TYR A 143 -1.72 1.24 -5.71
CA TYR A 143 -1.04 1.66 -4.51
C TYR A 143 -1.90 2.67 -3.75
N ALA A 144 -2.44 2.24 -2.61
CA ALA A 144 -3.21 3.09 -1.71
C ALA A 144 -2.31 3.64 -0.60
N LYS A 145 -2.33 4.95 -0.35
CA LYS A 145 -1.67 5.49 0.84
C LYS A 145 -2.31 4.96 2.12
N THR A 146 -1.52 4.79 3.16
CA THR A 146 -2.02 4.48 4.50
C THR A 146 -2.40 5.75 5.25
N CYS A 147 -3.13 5.58 6.36
CA CYS A 147 -3.49 6.65 7.28
C CYS A 147 -2.69 6.55 8.58
N ALA A 148 -2.51 7.68 9.28
CA ALA A 148 -1.97 7.71 10.63
C ALA A 148 -2.81 6.93 11.65
#